data_AF-A0A3R7PER6-F1
#
_entry.id   AF-A0A3R7PER6-F1
#
_cell.length_a   1.000
_cell.length_b   1.000
_cell.length_c   1.000
_cell.angle_alpha   90.00
_cell.angle_beta   90.00
_cell.angle_gamma   90.00
#
_symmetry.space_group_name_H-M   'P 1'
#
loop_
_entity.id
_entity.type
_entity.pdbx_description
1 polymer ?
#
loop_
_entity_poly.entity_id
_entity_poly.type
_entity_poly.pdbx_seq_one_letter_code
_entity_poly.pdbx_strand_id
1 'polypeptide(L)'
;MRGEFERVAARQPMDTLSMKRYELPPPPPGKMTDVAAWGECVDNSMAQLEHQSTRIMNLELMEEYGAEAWKEHNALLQRMLTHSQAQLQDLKKEIQELNWTRKNMQTKAGEELRHLESSWVSLVSRNYEIEQACVLLEAEIVKLEHEKETQES
;
A
#
# COMPACT_ATOMS: atom_id res chain seq x y z
N MET A 1 -28.48 -8.10 -26.15
CA MET A 1 -29.21 -7.92 -24.87
C MET A 1 -30.68 -8.32 -24.94
N ARG A 2 -31.45 -7.95 -25.98
CA ARG A 2 -32.89 -8.28 -26.07
C ARG A 2 -33.21 -9.78 -25.89
N GLY A 3 -32.46 -10.66 -26.56
CA GLY A 3 -32.68 -12.12 -26.47
C GLY A 3 -32.44 -12.74 -25.09
N GLU A 4 -31.49 -12.23 -24.29
CA GLU A 4 -31.27 -12.73 -22.91
C GLU A 4 -32.42 -12.34 -21.98
N PHE A 5 -32.99 -11.14 -22.15
CA PHE A 5 -34.17 -10.72 -21.39
C PHE A 5 -35.39 -11.59 -21.72
N GLU A 6 -35.58 -11.97 -22.98
CA GLU A 6 -36.65 -12.86 -23.42
C GLU A 6 -36.48 -14.28 -22.85
N ARG A 7 -35.26 -14.83 -22.88
CA ARG A 7 -34.94 -16.15 -22.28
C ARG A 7 -35.25 -16.18 -20.78
N VAL A 8 -34.81 -15.16 -20.05
CA VAL A 8 -35.03 -15.04 -18.59
C VAL A 8 -36.53 -14.88 -18.28
N ALA A 9 -37.24 -14.05 -19.05
CA ALA A 9 -38.69 -13.88 -18.89
C ALA A 9 -39.46 -15.19 -19.15
N ALA A 10 -39.02 -15.98 -20.14
CA ALA A 10 -39.55 -17.30 -20.45
C ALA A 10 -39.07 -18.42 -19.50
N ARG A 11 -38.26 -18.09 -18.48
CA ARG A 11 -37.63 -19.04 -17.54
C ARG A 11 -36.88 -20.17 -18.23
N GLN A 12 -36.34 -19.91 -19.42
CA GLN A 12 -35.56 -20.90 -20.13
C GLN A 12 -34.16 -21.00 -19.51
N PRO A 13 -33.66 -22.22 -19.24
CA PRO A 13 -32.29 -22.41 -18.78
C PRO A 13 -31.30 -21.83 -19.81
N MET A 14 -30.12 -21.45 -19.34
CA MET A 14 -29.06 -20.96 -20.22
C MET A 14 -28.59 -22.10 -21.11
N ASP A 15 -28.36 -21.83 -22.40
CA ASP A 15 -27.80 -22.82 -23.30
C ASP A 15 -26.42 -23.24 -22.79
N THR A 16 -26.21 -24.55 -22.70
CA THR A 16 -24.92 -25.11 -22.31
C THR A 16 -23.86 -24.76 -23.35
N LEU A 17 -22.64 -24.43 -22.90
CA LEU A 17 -21.51 -24.20 -23.80
C LEU A 17 -21.27 -25.45 -24.67
N SER A 18 -21.57 -25.33 -25.96
CA SER A 18 -21.44 -26.44 -26.89
C SER A 18 -19.98 -26.62 -27.30
N MET A 19 -19.39 -27.74 -26.88
CA MET A 19 -18.05 -28.15 -27.34
C MET A 19 -18.06 -28.78 -28.74
N LYS A 20 -19.24 -29.00 -29.34
CA LYS A 20 -19.39 -29.58 -30.68
C LYS A 20 -18.67 -28.77 -31.76
N ARG A 21 -18.42 -27.47 -31.52
CA ARG A 21 -17.62 -26.60 -32.40
C ARG A 21 -16.15 -27.03 -32.50
N TYR A 22 -15.64 -27.77 -31.53
CA TYR A 22 -14.25 -28.28 -31.48
C TYR A 22 -14.17 -29.78 -31.80
N GLU A 23 -15.30 -30.39 -32.15
CA GLU A 23 -15.42 -31.81 -32.47
C GLU A 23 -15.95 -31.95 -33.90
N LEU A 24 -15.68 -33.08 -34.55
CA LEU A 24 -16.26 -33.41 -35.86
C LEU A 24 -17.27 -34.56 -35.72
N PRO A 25 -18.36 -34.38 -34.97
CA PRO A 25 -19.33 -35.44 -34.80
C PRO A 25 -20.07 -35.69 -36.13
N PRO A 26 -20.31 -36.96 -36.49
CA PRO A 26 -21.24 -37.27 -37.57
C PRO A 26 -22.67 -36.85 -37.19
N PRO A 27 -23.60 -36.78 -38.17
CA PRO A 27 -25.00 -36.56 -37.87
C PRO A 27 -25.53 -37.57 -36.85
N PRO A 28 -26.48 -37.18 -35.97
CA PRO A 28 -27.09 -38.10 -35.02
C PRO A 28 -27.65 -39.36 -35.72
N PRO A 29 -27.63 -40.55 -35.08
CA PRO A 29 -28.07 -41.80 -35.71
C PRO A 29 -29.47 -41.76 -36.36
N GLY A 30 -30.39 -40.94 -35.82
CA GLY A 30 -31.74 -40.73 -36.37
C GLY A 30 -31.85 -39.73 -37.53
N LYS A 31 -30.76 -39.06 -37.91
CA LYS A 31 -30.68 -38.04 -38.97
C LYS A 31 -29.67 -38.39 -40.07
N MET A 32 -29.19 -39.63 -40.13
CA MET A 32 -28.16 -40.03 -41.10
C MET A 32 -28.65 -40.00 -42.56
N THR A 33 -29.97 -40.01 -42.81
CA THR A 33 -30.56 -39.85 -44.15
C THR A 33 -30.93 -38.40 -44.46
N ASP A 34 -30.81 -37.49 -43.48
CA ASP A 34 -31.15 -36.07 -43.62
C ASP A 34 -29.97 -35.31 -44.24
N VAL A 35 -30.16 -34.84 -45.47
CA VAL A 35 -29.15 -34.07 -46.21
C VAL A 35 -28.79 -32.77 -45.48
N ALA A 36 -29.74 -32.14 -44.78
CA ALA A 36 -29.47 -30.91 -44.05
C ALA A 36 -28.53 -31.15 -42.86
N ALA A 37 -28.71 -32.27 -42.14
CA ALA A 37 -27.84 -32.65 -41.03
C ALA A 37 -26.40 -32.95 -41.48
N TRP A 38 -26.21 -33.51 -42.69
CA TRP A 38 -24.89 -33.66 -43.30
C TRP A 38 -24.29 -32.32 -43.72
N GLY A 39 -25.11 -31.39 -44.25
CA GLY A 39 -24.68 -30.03 -44.58
C GLY A 39 -24.10 -29.30 -43.37
N GLU A 40 -24.79 -29.36 -42.22
CA GLU A 40 -24.30 -28.78 -40.97
C GLU A 40 -22.95 -29.37 -40.52
N CYS A 41 -22.76 -30.69 -40.65
CA CYS A 41 -21.49 -31.34 -40.35
C CYS A 41 -20.36 -30.89 -41.29
N VAL A 42 -20.65 -30.72 -42.58
CA VAL A 42 -19.67 -30.23 -43.57
C VAL A 42 -19.29 -28.79 -43.28
N ASP A 43 -20.26 -27.92 -43.01
CA ASP A 43 -20.01 -26.51 -42.69
C ASP A 43 -19.15 -26.37 -41.42
N ASN A 44 -19.44 -27.17 -40.37
CA ASN A 44 -18.61 -27.23 -39.16
C ASN A 44 -17.19 -27.73 -39.49
N SER A 45 -17.05 -28.71 -40.37
CA SER A 45 -15.75 -29.24 -40.79
C SER A 45 -14.91 -28.19 -41.54
N MET A 46 -15.54 -27.46 -42.47
CA MET A 46 -14.89 -26.36 -43.20
C MET A 46 -14.47 -25.24 -42.26
N ALA A 47 -15.35 -24.83 -41.34
CA ALA A 47 -15.01 -23.82 -40.35
C ALA A 47 -13.82 -24.24 -39.47
N GLN A 48 -13.77 -25.51 -39.04
CA GLN A 48 -12.65 -26.03 -38.26
C GLN A 48 -11.35 -26.08 -39.06
N LEU A 49 -11.38 -26.44 -40.34
CA LEU A 49 -10.20 -26.45 -41.20
C LEU A 49 -9.57 -25.06 -41.28
N GLU A 50 -10.38 -24.02 -41.51
CA GLU A 50 -9.91 -22.63 -41.56
C GLU A 50 -9.34 -22.16 -40.21
N HIS A 51 -9.98 -22.56 -39.10
CA HIS A 51 -9.44 -22.30 -37.77
C HIS A 51 -8.09 -22.99 -37.53
N GLN A 52 -7.91 -24.24 -37.97
CA GLN A 52 -6.61 -24.92 -37.86
C GLN A 52 -5.55 -24.27 -38.74
N SER A 53 -5.90 -23.85 -39.96
CA SER A 53 -4.99 -23.11 -40.84
C SER A 53 -4.51 -21.81 -40.17
N THR A 54 -5.44 -21.03 -39.63
CA THR A 54 -5.12 -19.80 -38.89
C THR A 54 -4.25 -20.09 -37.66
N ARG A 55 -4.56 -21.18 -36.93
CA ARG A 55 -3.79 -21.58 -35.75
C ARG A 55 -2.36 -21.93 -36.11
N ILE A 56 -2.14 -22.67 -37.21
CA ILE A 56 -0.80 -23.01 -37.70
C ILE A 56 -0.03 -21.72 -38.01
N MET A 57 -0.62 -20.80 -38.77
CA MET A 57 0.01 -19.50 -39.09
C MET A 57 0.40 -18.71 -37.82
N ASN A 58 -0.49 -18.69 -36.81
CA ASN A 58 -0.18 -18.04 -35.53
C ASN A 58 0.94 -18.74 -34.76
N LEU A 59 1.01 -20.07 -34.82
CA LEU A 59 2.06 -20.85 -34.18
C LEU A 59 3.40 -20.66 -34.88
N GLU A 60 3.43 -20.58 -36.21
CA GLU A 60 4.63 -20.28 -36.99
C GLU A 60 5.18 -18.90 -36.60
N LEU A 61 4.31 -17.88 -36.51
CA LEU A 61 4.71 -16.55 -36.06
C LEU A 61 5.26 -16.57 -34.62
N MET A 62 4.62 -17.33 -33.73
CA MET A 62 5.06 -17.47 -32.34
C MET A 62 6.38 -18.24 -32.22
N GLU A 63 6.60 -19.25 -33.05
CA GLU A 63 7.85 -20.00 -33.11
C GLU A 63 9.00 -19.09 -33.57
N GLU A 64 8.76 -18.25 -34.58
CA GLU A 64 9.77 -17.34 -35.14
C GLU A 64 10.13 -16.20 -34.19
N TYR A 65 9.13 -15.53 -33.57
CA TYR A 65 9.36 -14.30 -32.82
C TYR A 65 9.12 -14.40 -31.31
N GLY A 66 8.43 -15.44 -30.84
CA GLY A 66 7.95 -15.51 -29.47
C GLY A 66 9.07 -15.53 -28.43
N ALA A 67 10.17 -16.24 -28.71
CA ALA A 67 11.31 -16.32 -27.79
C ALA A 67 11.99 -14.95 -27.60
N GLU A 68 12.26 -14.22 -28.68
CA GLU A 68 12.90 -12.91 -28.61
C GLU A 68 11.97 -11.85 -28.02
N ALA A 69 10.69 -11.84 -28.42
CA ALA A 69 9.69 -10.96 -27.82
C ALA A 69 9.57 -11.17 -26.30
N TRP A 70 9.61 -12.42 -25.84
CA TRP A 70 9.56 -12.74 -24.41
C TRP A 70 10.82 -12.30 -23.67
N LYS A 71 12.01 -12.48 -24.26
CA LYS A 71 13.27 -11.98 -23.68
C LYS A 71 13.25 -10.46 -23.54
N GLU A 72 12.79 -9.75 -24.56
CA GLU A 72 12.71 -8.29 -24.54
C GLU A 72 11.70 -7.81 -23.49
N HIS A 73 10.54 -8.47 -23.39
CA HIS A 73 9.55 -8.22 -22.35
C HIS A 73 10.15 -8.42 -20.94
N ASN A 74 10.88 -9.51 -20.71
CA ASN A 74 11.56 -9.74 -19.43
C ASN A 74 12.61 -8.66 -19.13
N ALA A 75 13.37 -8.22 -20.13
CA ALA A 75 14.34 -7.14 -19.97
C ALA A 75 13.66 -5.80 -19.63
N LEU A 76 12.46 -5.54 -20.14
CA LEU A 76 11.65 -4.39 -19.75
C LEU A 76 11.18 -4.50 -18.29
N LEU A 77 10.64 -5.66 -17.89
CA LEU A 77 10.22 -5.90 -16.52
C LEU A 77 11.37 -5.74 -15.52
N GLN A 78 12.55 -6.25 -15.86
CA GLN A 78 13.75 -6.09 -15.02
C GLN A 78 14.15 -4.61 -14.87
N ARG A 79 14.08 -3.81 -15.95
CA ARG A 79 14.34 -2.36 -15.90
C ARG A 79 13.34 -1.64 -15.00
N MET A 80 12.05 -1.95 -15.13
CA MET A 80 11.00 -1.37 -14.28
C MET A 80 11.20 -1.72 -12.80
N LEU A 81 11.56 -2.97 -12.51
CA LEU A 81 11.86 -3.42 -11.15
C LEU A 81 13.04 -2.66 -10.55
N THR A 82 14.17 -2.61 -11.27
CA THR A 82 15.38 -1.91 -10.81
C THR A 82 15.09 -0.42 -10.58
N HIS A 83 14.35 0.23 -11.48
CA HIS A 83 13.97 1.63 -11.31
C HIS A 83 13.12 1.85 -10.05
N SER A 84 12.09 1.03 -9.84
CA SER A 84 11.21 1.13 -8.67
C SER A 84 11.97 0.87 -7.36
N GLN A 85 12.90 -0.09 -7.36
CA GLN A 85 13.75 -0.37 -6.21
C GLN A 85 14.71 0.78 -5.88
N ALA A 86 15.27 1.43 -6.90
CA ALA A 86 16.13 2.60 -6.70
C ALA A 86 15.34 3.76 -6.06
N GLN A 87 14.16 4.08 -6.59
CA GLN A 87 13.28 5.10 -6.01
C GLN A 87 12.91 4.81 -4.56
N LEU A 88 12.62 3.54 -4.24
CA LEU A 88 12.33 3.12 -2.86
C LEU A 88 13.54 3.29 -1.94
N GLN A 89 14.75 2.96 -2.41
CA GLN A 89 15.98 3.13 -1.65
C GLN A 89 16.27 4.61 -1.37
N ASP A 90 16.08 5.47 -2.37
CA ASP A 90 16.32 6.91 -2.21
C ASP A 90 15.31 7.54 -1.25
N LEU A 91 14.02 7.20 -1.37
CA LEU A 91 13.00 7.66 -0.42
C LEU A 91 13.30 7.18 1.02
N LYS A 92 13.78 5.94 1.19
CA LYS A 92 14.20 5.44 2.51
C LYS A 92 15.35 6.25 3.10
N LYS A 93 16.33 6.65 2.29
CA LYS A 93 17.44 7.50 2.74
C LYS A 93 16.95 8.88 3.17
N GLU A 94 16.08 9.50 2.38
CA GLU A 94 15.47 10.80 2.71
C GLU A 94 14.71 10.74 4.05
N ILE A 95 13.91 9.69 4.25
CA ILE A 95 13.20 9.46 5.51
C ILE A 95 14.18 9.32 6.68
N GLN A 96 15.28 8.58 6.50
CA GLN A 96 16.29 8.39 7.54
C GLN A 96 17.00 9.70 7.88
N GLU A 97 17.37 10.51 6.89
CA GLU A 97 18.03 11.81 7.10
C GLU A 97 17.11 12.79 7.85
N LEU A 98 15.83 12.83 7.47
CA LEU A 98 14.83 13.64 8.17
C LEU A 98 14.68 13.18 9.62
N ASN A 99 14.55 11.87 9.85
CA ASN A 99 14.45 11.32 11.21
C ASN A 99 15.71 11.59 12.04
N TRP A 100 16.88 11.52 11.43
CA TRP A 100 18.15 11.85 12.09
C TRP A 100 18.19 13.32 12.52
N THR A 101 17.82 14.22 11.61
CA THR A 101 17.74 15.67 11.87
C THR A 101 16.76 15.97 12.99
N ARG A 102 15.55 15.39 12.93
CA ARG A 102 14.53 15.53 13.97
C ARG A 102 15.04 15.04 15.32
N LYS A 103 15.68 13.88 15.36
CA LYS A 103 16.26 13.32 16.58
C LYS A 103 17.31 14.27 17.18
N ASN A 104 18.21 14.80 16.36
CA ASN A 104 19.25 15.72 16.83
C ASN A 104 18.65 17.01 17.43
N MET A 105 17.66 17.60 16.75
CA MET A 105 16.93 18.76 17.26
C MET A 105 16.23 18.48 18.59
N GLN A 106 15.52 17.35 18.68
CA GLN A 106 14.79 16.97 19.89
C GLN A 106 15.72 16.68 21.06
N THR A 107 16.86 16.00 20.83
CA THR A 107 17.84 15.76 21.89
C THR A 107 18.39 17.06 22.44
N LYS A 108 18.81 18.00 21.57
CA LYS A 108 19.32 19.31 21.99
C LYS A 108 18.29 20.12 22.76
N ALA A 109 17.06 20.19 22.26
CA ALA A 109 15.96 20.88 22.95
C ALA A 109 15.66 20.23 24.31
N GLY A 110 15.71 18.89 24.40
CA GLY A 110 15.50 18.15 25.64
C GLY A 110 16.60 18.42 26.69
N GLU A 111 17.85 18.55 26.26
CA GLU A 111 18.96 18.95 27.14
C GLU A 111 18.76 20.36 27.70
N GLU A 112 18.40 21.32 26.84
CA GLU A 112 18.13 22.70 27.24
C GLU A 112 16.94 22.79 28.22
N LEU A 113 15.85 22.07 27.94
CA LEU A 113 14.69 22.00 28.83
C LEU A 113 15.07 21.48 30.22
N ARG A 114 15.88 20.42 30.30
CA ARG A 114 16.37 19.87 31.58
C ARG A 114 17.23 20.88 32.33
N HIS A 115 18.10 21.61 31.62
CA HIS A 115 18.93 22.65 32.23
C HIS A 115 18.08 23.79 32.79
N LEU A 116 17.09 24.27 32.02
CA LEU A 116 16.17 25.33 32.44
C LEU A 116 15.30 24.88 33.61
N GLU A 117 14.80 23.64 33.60
CA GLU A 117 14.02 23.06 34.70
C GLU A 117 14.85 22.99 35.99
N SER A 118 16.08 22.47 35.92
CA SER A 118 17.01 22.43 37.06
C SER A 118 17.32 23.83 37.61
N SER A 119 17.60 24.79 36.72
CA SER A 119 17.85 26.18 37.09
C SER A 119 16.63 26.82 37.76
N TRP A 120 15.44 26.55 37.23
CA TRP A 120 14.19 27.04 37.79
C TRP A 120 13.94 26.48 39.20
N VAL A 121 14.09 25.16 39.39
CA VAL A 121 13.96 24.53 40.73
C VAL A 121 14.96 25.14 41.70
N SER A 122 16.22 25.30 41.30
CA SER A 122 17.27 25.92 42.13
C SER A 122 16.93 27.37 42.54
N LEU A 123 16.46 28.18 41.59
CA LEU A 123 16.06 29.57 41.85
C LEU A 123 14.86 29.67 42.79
N VAL A 124 13.84 28.82 42.59
CA VAL A 124 12.66 28.78 43.45
C VAL A 124 13.04 28.36 44.87
N SER A 125 13.84 27.29 45.02
CA SER A 125 14.34 26.85 46.33
C SER A 125 15.14 27.95 47.03
N ARG A 126 16.03 28.63 46.31
CA ARG A 126 16.84 29.70 46.88
C ARG A 126 16.01 30.92 47.28
N ASN A 127 15.00 31.29 46.49
CA ASN A 127 14.06 32.34 46.87
C ASN A 127 13.30 31.97 48.14
N TYR A 128 12.84 30.72 48.24
CA TYR A 128 12.18 30.21 49.43
C TYR A 128 13.09 30.24 50.67
N GLU A 129 14.35 29.82 50.54
CA GLU A 129 15.35 29.89 51.63
C GLU A 129 15.58 31.34 52.09
N ILE A 130 15.65 32.29 51.16
CA ILE A 130 15.80 33.72 51.47
C ILE A 130 14.57 34.24 52.21
N GLU A 131 13.36 33.97 51.70
CA GLU A 131 12.11 34.38 52.34
C GLU A 131 12.02 33.82 53.77
N GLN A 132 12.38 32.56 53.97
CA GLN A 132 12.42 31.95 55.29
C GLN A 132 13.42 32.66 56.22
N ALA A 133 14.63 32.98 55.72
CA ALA A 133 15.63 33.70 56.52
C ALA A 133 15.16 35.12 56.88
N CYS A 134 14.50 35.83 55.96
CA CYS A 134 13.90 37.14 56.21
C CYS A 134 12.85 37.08 57.32
N VAL A 135 11.93 36.11 57.27
CA VAL A 135 10.90 35.93 58.31
C VAL A 135 11.52 35.66 59.69
N LEU A 136 12.57 34.84 59.75
CA LEU A 136 13.28 34.56 61.00
C LEU A 136 13.98 35.81 61.54
N LEU A 137 14.67 36.56 60.68
CA LEU A 137 15.33 37.81 61.05
C LEU A 137 14.34 38.88 61.52
N GLU A 138 13.20 39.02 60.85
CA GLU A 138 12.12 39.92 61.27
C GLU A 138 11.60 39.56 62.66
N ALA A 139 11.37 38.27 62.93
CA ALA A 139 10.95 37.80 64.26
C ALA A 139 12.00 38.07 65.35
N GLU A 140 13.29 37.98 65.01
CA GLU A 140 14.39 38.26 65.92
C GLU A 140 14.56 39.76 66.19
N ILE A 141 14.41 40.61 65.17
CA ILE A 141 14.38 42.07 65.32
C ILE A 141 13.24 42.48 66.28
N VAL A 142 12.02 41.98 66.07
CA VAL A 142 10.87 42.28 66.95
C VAL A 142 11.14 41.88 68.40
N LYS A 143 11.80 40.74 68.64
CA LYS A 143 12.21 40.33 69.99
C LYS A 143 13.22 41.29 70.62
N LEU A 144 14.26 41.65 69.87
CA LEU A 144 15.32 42.55 70.36
C LEU A 144 14.81 43.97 70.62
N GLU A 145 13.87 44.46 69.81
CA GLU A 145 13.19 45.74 70.04
C GLU A 145 12.38 45.71 71.35
N HIS A 146 11.62 44.64 71.58
CA HIS A 146 10.88 44.46 72.84
C HIS A 146 11.82 44.39 74.06
N GLU A 147 12.93 43.67 73.97
CA GLU A 147 13.93 43.58 75.04
C GLU A 147 14.57 44.94 75.37
N LYS A 148 14.82 45.77 74.35
CA LYS A 148 15.32 47.14 74.53
C LYS A 148 14.31 48.05 75.25
N GLU A 149 13.05 48.05 74.81
CA GLU A 149 11.99 48.84 75.46
C GLU A 149 11.83 48.47 76.94
N THR A 150 12.01 47.19 77.27
CA THR A 150 11.94 46.69 78.65
C THR A 150 13.15 47.08 79.50
N GLN A 151 14.32 47.33 78.88
CA GLN A 151 15.54 47.76 79.57
C GLN A 151 15.64 49.29 79.76
N GLU A 152 14.95 50.07 78.93
CA GLU A 152 14.91 51.54 79.02
C GLU A 152 13.76 52.07 79.90
N SER A 153 12.87 51.19 80.38
CA SER A 153 11.79 51.50 81.35
C SER A 153 12.17 51.17 82.79
#